data_AF-A0A0R1LJF4-F1
#
_entry.id   AF-A0A0R1LJF4-F1
#
_cell.length_a   1.000
_cell.length_b   1.000
_cell.length_c   1.000
_cell.angle_alpha   90.00
_cell.angle_beta   90.00
_cell.angle_gamma   90.00
#
_symmetry.space_group_name_H-M   'P 1'
#
loop_
_entity.id
_entity.type
_entity.pdbx_description
1 polymer ?
#
loop_
_entity_poly.entity_id
_entity_poly.type
_entity_poly.pdbx_seq_one_letter_code
_entity_poly.pdbx_strand_id
1 'polypeptide(L)'
;MKLILEKGMGTMLINYTGTKGLRILRLLNAGLLILAGGLQLVRVRWGVIQPDRSWQLFLGMVILYGVSLGLPGILHRHFGMRRAPELAMDLSLGISLYSLLLVLTPQAFVRQLPVGGLITALGILGAYMPRNSWIGIRLPGTLNSPQRWRQTNQLAERIMVPWGGLLMVAELLPPVWFVGVLIVGGIGLVMATVWSSEKASQLH
;
A
#
# COMPACT_ATOMS: atom_id res chain seq x y z
N MET A 1 20.95 -0.98 -25.74
CA MET A 1 20.39 -0.59 -24.42
C MET A 1 18.89 -0.26 -24.50
N LYS A 2 18.08 -1.10 -25.17
CA LYS A 2 16.62 -0.92 -25.35
C LYS A 2 15.80 -2.13 -24.88
N LEU A 3 16.47 -3.23 -24.52
CA LEU A 3 15.86 -4.52 -24.16
C LEU A 3 15.71 -4.77 -22.65
N ILE A 4 16.16 -3.85 -21.79
CA ILE A 4 16.07 -4.01 -20.33
C ILE A 4 14.79 -3.34 -19.77
N LEU A 5 14.12 -2.47 -20.54
CA LEU A 5 12.95 -1.70 -20.07
C LEU A 5 11.60 -2.38 -20.30
N GLU A 6 11.53 -3.48 -21.06
CA GLU A 6 10.26 -4.19 -21.34
C GLU A 6 9.99 -5.40 -20.43
N LYS A 7 10.99 -5.85 -19.65
CA LYS A 7 10.76 -6.94 -18.69
C LYS A 7 10.07 -6.39 -17.43
N GLY A 8 8.74 -6.53 -17.39
CA GLY A 8 7.98 -6.70 -16.15
C GLY A 8 8.21 -5.64 -15.08
N MET A 9 8.06 -4.35 -15.42
CA MET A 9 7.99 -3.28 -14.42
C MET A 9 6.63 -3.28 -13.71
N GLY A 10 6.31 -4.36 -13.02
CA GLY A 10 5.18 -4.46 -12.10
C GLY A 10 5.64 -5.40 -11.00
N THR A 11 6.03 -4.81 -9.87
CA THR A 11 6.01 -5.36 -8.51
C THR A 11 6.90 -4.46 -7.66
N MET A 12 6.36 -4.03 -6.52
CA MET A 12 7.10 -3.24 -5.56
C MET A 12 8.21 -4.05 -4.89
N LEU A 13 8.09 -5.38 -4.84
CA LEU A 13 9.03 -6.27 -4.16
C LEU A 13 9.10 -7.62 -4.88
N ILE A 14 10.25 -7.86 -5.52
CA ILE A 14 10.71 -9.17 -6.01
C ILE A 14 9.87 -9.74 -7.18
N ASN A 15 10.54 -10.42 -8.12
CA ASN A 15 9.91 -11.19 -9.21
C ASN A 15 9.16 -12.45 -8.69
N TYR A 16 8.42 -12.34 -7.59
CA TYR A 16 7.53 -13.38 -7.06
C TYR A 16 6.13 -13.29 -7.66
N THR A 17 6.01 -12.96 -8.95
CA THR A 17 4.74 -12.96 -9.72
C THR A 17 4.24 -14.39 -9.99
N GLY A 18 4.29 -15.25 -8.99
CA GLY A 18 3.82 -16.63 -9.03
C GLY A 18 2.65 -16.84 -8.10
N THR A 19 1.71 -17.69 -8.52
CA THR A 19 0.55 -18.13 -7.72
C THR A 19 0.95 -18.66 -6.33
N LYS A 20 2.15 -19.21 -6.20
CA LYS A 20 2.72 -19.66 -4.92
C LYS A 20 2.98 -18.51 -3.95
N GLY A 21 3.60 -17.42 -4.41
CA GLY A 21 3.91 -16.26 -3.55
C GLY A 21 2.65 -15.62 -2.98
N LEU A 22 1.63 -15.45 -3.82
CA LEU A 22 0.34 -14.91 -3.40
C LEU A 22 -0.34 -15.79 -2.36
N ARG A 23 -0.28 -17.12 -2.52
CA ARG A 23 -0.83 -18.07 -1.53
C ARG A 23 -0.11 -17.96 -0.19
N ILE A 24 1.22 -17.89 -0.20
CA ILE A 24 2.03 -17.73 1.02
C ILE A 24 1.64 -16.46 1.76
N LEU A 25 1.54 -15.32 1.06
CA LEU A 25 1.14 -14.05 1.69
C LEU A 25 -0.28 -14.09 2.27
N ARG A 26 -1.23 -14.73 1.58
CA ARG A 26 -2.59 -14.89 2.11
C ARG A 26 -2.61 -15.76 3.37
N LEU A 27 -1.85 -16.85 3.38
CA LEU A 27 -1.71 -17.69 4.57
C LEU A 27 -1.04 -16.93 5.72
N LEU A 28 -0.01 -16.13 5.42
CA LEU A 28 0.64 -15.24 6.39
C LEU A 28 -0.36 -14.24 6.97
N ASN A 29 -1.15 -13.57 6.12
CA ASN A 29 -2.16 -12.60 6.56
C ASN A 29 -3.21 -13.25 7.45
N ALA A 30 -3.73 -14.41 7.06
CA ALA A 30 -4.65 -15.18 7.89
C ALA A 30 -4.02 -15.56 9.24
N GLY A 31 -2.77 -16.04 9.24
CA GLY A 31 -2.04 -16.39 10.45
C GLY A 31 -1.81 -15.20 11.38
N LEU A 32 -1.42 -14.04 10.83
CA LEU A 32 -1.23 -12.80 11.59
C LEU A 32 -2.54 -12.30 12.20
N LEU A 33 -3.65 -12.37 11.47
CA LEU A 33 -4.95 -11.97 12.00
C LEU A 33 -5.45 -12.95 13.06
N ILE A 34 -5.30 -14.27 12.86
CA ILE A 34 -5.63 -15.27 13.90
C ILE A 34 -4.79 -15.01 15.16
N LEU A 35 -3.49 -14.74 15.00
CA LEU A 35 -2.62 -14.38 16.11
C LEU A 35 -3.10 -13.10 16.80
N ALA A 36 -3.43 -12.04 16.06
CA ALA A 36 -3.95 -10.80 16.62
C ALA A 36 -5.24 -11.02 17.41
N GLY A 37 -6.17 -11.82 16.88
CA GLY A 37 -7.42 -12.20 17.56
C GLY A 37 -7.17 -13.06 18.81
N GLY A 38 -6.24 -14.02 18.76
CA GLY A 38 -5.85 -14.84 19.91
C GLY A 38 -5.22 -14.01 21.03
N LEU A 39 -4.28 -13.11 20.68
CA LEU A 39 -3.68 -12.16 21.63
C LEU A 39 -4.74 -11.26 22.27
N GLN A 40 -5.76 -10.87 21.50
CA GLN A 40 -6.89 -10.08 21.98
C GLN A 40 -7.77 -10.86 22.96
N LEU A 41 -8.12 -12.11 22.63
CA LEU A 41 -8.95 -12.97 23.47
C LEU A 41 -8.30 -13.23 24.84
N VAL A 42 -7.00 -13.53 24.84
CA VAL A 42 -6.23 -13.83 26.07
C VAL A 42 -5.81 -12.54 26.79
N ARG A 43 -6.12 -11.36 26.24
CA ARG A 43 -5.75 -10.04 26.79
C ARG A 43 -4.25 -9.93 27.09
N VAL A 44 -3.44 -10.46 26.19
CA VAL A 44 -1.99 -10.55 26.37
C VAL A 44 -1.37 -9.14 26.42
N ARG A 45 -0.67 -8.85 27.52
CA ARG A 45 0.04 -7.58 27.76
C ARG A 45 1.54 -7.83 27.67
N TRP A 46 2.21 -7.20 26.71
CA TRP A 46 3.67 -7.29 26.57
C TRP A 46 4.28 -5.92 26.92
N GLY A 47 5.08 -5.87 27.98
CA GLY A 47 5.79 -4.67 28.40
C GLY A 47 4.91 -3.59 29.07
N VAL A 48 5.44 -2.37 29.15
CA VAL A 48 4.85 -1.21 29.85
C VAL A 48 3.75 -0.52 29.01
N ILE A 49 3.75 -0.72 27.70
CA ILE A 49 2.76 -0.14 26.79
C ILE A 49 1.60 -1.12 26.67
N GLN A 50 0.42 -0.75 27.18
CA GLN A 50 -0.78 -1.57 27.04
C GLN A 50 -1.24 -1.55 25.57
N PRO A 51 -1.28 -2.72 24.88
CA PRO A 51 -1.85 -2.77 23.55
C PRO A 51 -3.38 -2.68 23.65
N ASP A 52 -3.95 -1.49 23.46
CA ASP A 52 -5.40 -1.32 23.22
C ASP A 52 -5.75 -1.86 21.83
N ARG A 53 -5.71 -3.18 21.70
CA ARG A 53 -6.30 -3.91 20.59
C ARG A 53 -7.82 -3.85 20.82
N SER A 54 -8.52 -2.99 20.10
CA SER A 54 -9.99 -2.99 20.16
C SER A 54 -10.55 -4.06 19.23
N TRP A 55 -11.71 -4.62 19.56
CA TRP A 55 -12.43 -5.51 18.65
C TRP A 55 -12.77 -4.83 17.31
N GLN A 56 -12.97 -3.51 17.33
CA GLN A 56 -13.22 -2.71 16.14
C GLN A 56 -12.01 -2.72 15.19
N LEU A 57 -10.79 -2.55 15.73
CA LEU A 57 -9.56 -2.61 14.92
C LEU A 57 -9.36 -3.98 14.30
N PHE A 58 -9.55 -5.04 15.08
CA PHE A 58 -9.46 -6.41 14.59
C PHE A 58 -10.48 -6.66 13.46
N LEU A 59 -11.76 -6.34 13.69
CA LEU A 59 -12.81 -6.50 12.69
C LEU A 59 -12.54 -5.66 11.43
N GLY A 60 -12.07 -4.41 11.59
CA GLY A 60 -11.66 -3.56 10.49
C GLY A 60 -10.58 -4.21 9.62
N MET A 61 -9.58 -4.84 10.24
CA MET A 61 -8.52 -5.55 9.51
C MET A 61 -8.99 -6.83 8.83
N VAL A 62 -9.90 -7.58 9.46
CA VAL A 62 -10.56 -8.74 8.82
C VAL A 62 -11.34 -8.30 7.59
N ILE A 63 -12.09 -7.20 7.67
CA ILE A 63 -12.83 -6.63 6.53
C ILE A 63 -11.87 -6.21 5.43
N LEU A 64 -10.81 -5.46 5.75
CA LEU A 64 -9.81 -5.03 4.78
C LEU A 64 -9.12 -6.21 4.09
N TYR A 65 -8.81 -7.28 4.85
CA TYR A 65 -8.30 -8.51 4.27
C TYR A 65 -9.31 -9.16 3.33
N GLY A 66 -10.58 -9.29 3.73
CA GLY A 66 -11.65 -9.78 2.85
C GLY A 66 -11.79 -8.98 1.56
N VAL A 67 -11.76 -7.64 1.66
CA VAL A 67 -11.77 -6.73 0.50
C VAL A 67 -10.56 -6.99 -0.39
N SER A 68 -9.35 -7.13 0.17
CA SER A 68 -8.14 -7.40 -0.61
C SER A 68 -8.20 -8.70 -1.43
N LEU A 69 -8.96 -9.70 -0.98
CA LEU A 69 -9.15 -10.97 -1.69
C LEU A 69 -10.08 -10.82 -2.90
N GLY A 70 -11.17 -10.05 -2.75
CA GLY A 70 -12.20 -9.88 -3.79
C GLY A 70 -11.91 -8.74 -4.78
N LEU A 71 -11.30 -7.65 -4.30
CA LEU A 71 -11.13 -6.40 -5.04
C LEU A 71 -10.42 -6.58 -6.39
N PRO A 72 -9.29 -7.31 -6.51
CA PRO A 72 -8.65 -7.52 -7.80
C PRO A 72 -9.57 -8.19 -8.83
N GLY A 73 -10.39 -9.16 -8.41
CA GLY A 73 -11.34 -9.85 -9.27
C GLY A 73 -12.49 -8.95 -9.71
N ILE A 74 -13.01 -8.12 -8.79
CA ILE A 74 -14.04 -7.12 -9.09
C ILE A 74 -13.50 -6.12 -10.11
N LEU A 75 -12.29 -5.58 -9.88
CA LEU A 75 -11.69 -4.59 -10.76
C LEU A 75 -11.32 -5.15 -12.14
N HIS A 76 -10.86 -6.41 -12.19
CA HIS A 76 -10.64 -7.10 -13.46
C HIS A 76 -11.91 -7.17 -14.30
N ARG A 77 -13.03 -7.60 -13.69
CA ARG A 77 -14.31 -7.76 -14.38
C ARG A 77 -14.91 -6.42 -14.85
N HIS A 78 -14.84 -5.38 -14.01
CA HIS A 78 -15.51 -4.11 -14.32
C HIS A 78 -14.65 -3.16 -15.16
N PHE A 79 -13.33 -3.18 -15.01
CA PHE A 79 -12.42 -2.24 -15.66
C PHE A 79 -11.48 -2.90 -16.68
N GLY A 80 -11.61 -4.21 -16.93
CA GLY A 80 -10.75 -4.95 -17.86
C GLY A 80 -9.27 -4.96 -17.43
N MET A 81 -9.01 -4.85 -16.13
CA MET A 81 -7.66 -4.67 -15.60
C MET A 81 -6.81 -5.93 -15.84
N ARG A 82 -5.86 -5.87 -16.78
CA ARG A 82 -5.02 -7.02 -17.16
C ARG A 82 -4.03 -7.46 -16.08
N ARG A 83 -3.74 -6.60 -15.09
CA ARG A 83 -2.75 -6.80 -14.02
C ARG A 83 -3.37 -7.10 -12.66
N ALA A 84 -4.49 -7.83 -12.66
CA ALA A 84 -5.18 -8.20 -11.43
C ALA A 84 -4.35 -9.12 -10.50
N PRO A 85 -3.54 -10.08 -11.00
CA PRO A 85 -2.67 -10.88 -10.13
C PRO A 85 -1.61 -10.05 -9.39
N GLU A 86 -1.03 -9.06 -10.06
CA GLU A 86 -0.03 -8.16 -9.47
C GLU A 86 -0.67 -7.24 -8.42
N LEU A 87 -1.84 -6.67 -8.72
CA LEU A 87 -2.63 -5.92 -7.74
C LEU A 87 -2.96 -6.79 -6.51
N ALA A 88 -3.34 -8.05 -6.70
CA ALA A 88 -3.64 -8.96 -5.60
C ALA A 88 -2.40 -9.21 -4.72
N MET A 89 -1.22 -9.28 -5.33
CA MET A 89 0.05 -9.42 -4.62
C MET A 89 0.33 -8.18 -3.77
N ASP A 90 0.30 -6.99 -4.37
CA ASP A 90 0.65 -5.75 -3.68
C ASP A 90 -0.37 -5.39 -2.59
N LEU A 91 -1.66 -5.65 -2.81
CA LEU A 91 -2.67 -5.57 -1.74
C LEU A 91 -2.38 -6.57 -0.62
N SER A 92 -2.00 -7.82 -0.95
CA SER A 92 -1.68 -8.82 0.08
C SER A 92 -0.45 -8.41 0.89
N LEU A 93 0.58 -7.84 0.24
CA LEU A 93 1.76 -7.28 0.90
C LEU A 93 1.40 -6.11 1.82
N GLY A 94 0.56 -5.19 1.33
CA GLY A 94 0.02 -4.10 2.15
C GLY A 94 -0.68 -4.66 3.39
N ILE A 95 -1.61 -5.60 3.22
CA ILE A 95 -2.29 -6.24 4.35
C ILE A 95 -1.31 -6.96 5.29
N SER A 96 -0.25 -7.59 4.78
CA SER A 96 0.80 -8.20 5.63
C SER A 96 1.47 -7.18 6.52
N LEU A 97 1.86 -6.03 5.94
CA LEU A 97 2.46 -4.92 6.68
C LEU A 97 1.52 -4.42 7.78
N TYR A 98 0.26 -4.13 7.47
CA TYR A 98 -0.70 -3.62 8.45
C TYR A 98 -1.10 -4.66 9.51
N SER A 99 -1.22 -5.94 9.13
CA SER A 99 -1.48 -7.02 10.08
C SER A 99 -0.32 -7.22 11.05
N LEU A 100 0.92 -7.12 10.55
CA LEU A 100 2.12 -7.16 11.39
C LEU A 100 2.16 -5.97 12.36
N LEU A 101 1.89 -4.75 11.87
CA LEU A 101 1.77 -3.57 12.73
C LEU A 101 0.66 -3.72 13.78
N LEU A 102 -0.48 -4.35 13.45
CA LEU A 102 -1.55 -4.61 14.41
C LEU A 102 -1.10 -5.56 15.53
N VAL A 103 -0.34 -6.60 15.18
CA VAL A 103 0.20 -7.56 16.15
C VAL A 103 1.22 -6.89 17.08
N LEU A 104 2.18 -6.17 16.50
CA LEU A 104 3.34 -5.62 17.19
C LEU A 104 3.04 -4.29 17.92
N THR A 105 2.34 -3.38 17.25
CA THR A 105 2.17 -1.98 17.68
C THR A 105 0.73 -1.48 17.45
N PRO A 106 -0.29 -2.10 18.06
CA PRO A 106 -1.70 -1.76 17.82
C PRO A 106 -2.07 -0.32 18.17
N GLN A 107 -1.33 0.33 19.07
CA GLN A 107 -1.51 1.75 19.39
C GLN A 107 -1.30 2.69 18.18
N ALA A 108 -0.59 2.25 17.14
CA ALA A 108 -0.42 2.97 15.88
C ALA A 108 -1.75 3.23 15.15
N PHE A 109 -2.81 2.49 15.48
CA PHE A 109 -4.12 2.58 14.84
C PHE A 109 -5.14 3.41 15.63
N VAL A 110 -4.83 3.79 16.88
CA VAL A 110 -5.80 4.42 17.79
C VAL A 110 -5.65 5.94 17.84
N ARG A 111 -4.42 6.46 17.70
CA ARG A 111 -4.11 7.86 17.99
C ARG A 111 -4.58 8.86 16.93
N GLN A 112 -4.60 8.47 15.66
CA GLN A 112 -5.01 9.32 14.55
C GLN A 112 -5.83 8.53 13.53
N LEU A 113 -6.50 9.25 12.61
CA LEU A 113 -7.00 8.66 11.38
C LEU A 113 -5.87 7.82 10.74
N PRO A 114 -6.13 6.62 10.21
CA PRO A 114 -5.11 5.75 9.64
C PRO A 114 -4.64 6.28 8.27
N VAL A 115 -4.09 7.50 8.25
CA VAL A 115 -3.62 8.24 7.08
C VAL A 115 -2.56 7.42 6.35
N GLY A 116 -1.66 6.75 7.09
CA GLY A 116 -0.70 5.84 6.51
C GLY A 116 -1.36 4.72 5.70
N GLY A 117 -2.41 4.11 6.24
CA GLY A 117 -3.24 3.10 5.56
C GLY A 117 -3.88 3.63 4.27
N LEU A 118 -4.43 4.84 4.34
CA LEU A 118 -5.03 5.49 3.18
C LEU A 118 -4.00 5.78 2.09
N ILE A 119 -2.82 6.32 2.44
CA ILE A 119 -1.74 6.61 1.51
C ILE A 119 -1.26 5.33 0.82
N THR A 120 -1.05 4.24 1.58
CA THR A 120 -0.70 2.94 1.00
C THR A 120 -1.77 2.44 0.04
N ALA A 121 -3.05 2.48 0.42
CA ALA A 121 -4.15 2.04 -0.42
C ALA A 121 -4.25 2.84 -1.73
N LEU A 122 -4.12 4.17 -1.65
CA LEU A 122 -4.13 5.06 -2.82
C LEU A 122 -2.93 4.81 -3.73
N GLY A 123 -1.75 4.56 -3.17
CA GLY A 123 -0.55 4.19 -3.93
C GLY A 123 -0.79 2.93 -4.75
N ILE A 124 -1.20 1.84 -4.08
CA ILE A 124 -1.47 0.54 -4.72
C ILE A 124 -2.55 0.69 -5.80
N LEU A 125 -3.71 1.26 -5.46
CA LEU A 125 -4.79 1.40 -6.44
C LEU A 125 -4.40 2.30 -7.63
N GLY A 126 -3.69 3.40 -7.37
CA GLY A 126 -3.22 4.32 -8.41
C GLY A 126 -2.31 3.66 -9.44
N ALA A 127 -1.43 2.75 -9.02
CA ALA A 127 -0.49 2.07 -9.90
C ALA A 127 -1.13 1.14 -10.93
N TYR A 128 -2.25 0.52 -10.55
CA TYR A 128 -2.92 -0.50 -11.35
C TYR A 128 -4.13 0.02 -12.12
N MET A 129 -4.69 1.16 -11.72
CA MET A 129 -5.83 1.74 -12.40
C MET A 129 -5.44 2.31 -13.78
N PRO A 130 -6.24 2.05 -14.84
CA PRO A 130 -6.10 2.77 -16.09
C PRO A 130 -6.36 4.27 -15.87
N ARG A 131 -5.90 5.12 -16.79
CA ARG A 131 -6.10 6.57 -16.73
C ARG A 131 -7.58 6.91 -16.51
N ASN A 132 -7.88 7.60 -15.42
CA ASN A 132 -9.24 7.92 -15.01
C ASN A 132 -9.30 9.26 -14.23
N SER A 133 -10.51 9.73 -13.94
CA SER A 133 -10.78 11.00 -13.23
C SER A 133 -11.00 10.85 -11.72
N TRP A 134 -10.73 9.68 -11.12
CA TRP A 134 -10.98 9.39 -9.70
C TRP A 134 -9.71 9.09 -8.90
N ILE A 135 -8.82 8.23 -9.39
CA ILE A 135 -7.66 7.71 -8.65
C ILE A 135 -6.39 7.82 -9.50
N GLY A 136 -5.29 8.26 -8.87
CA GLY A 136 -3.95 8.37 -9.46
C GLY A 136 -3.43 9.80 -9.57
N ILE A 137 -2.13 9.94 -9.82
CA ILE A 137 -1.43 11.21 -10.00
C ILE A 137 -1.66 11.77 -11.40
N ARG A 138 -2.22 12.99 -11.43
CA ARG A 138 -2.71 13.66 -12.64
C ARG A 138 -1.88 14.89 -12.92
N LEU A 139 -0.83 14.68 -13.70
CA LEU A 139 -0.01 15.74 -14.26
C LEU A 139 -0.35 15.87 -15.75
N PRO A 140 -0.14 17.02 -16.40
CA PRO A 140 -0.39 17.18 -17.82
C PRO A 140 0.28 16.08 -18.67
N GLY A 141 1.51 15.70 -18.30
CA GLY A 141 2.23 14.60 -18.93
C GLY A 141 1.56 13.23 -18.77
N THR A 142 1.01 12.92 -17.59
CA THR A 142 0.34 11.63 -17.32
C THR A 142 -1.03 11.55 -17.96
N LEU A 143 -1.73 12.68 -18.07
CA LEU A 143 -3.02 12.75 -18.74
C LEU A 143 -2.91 12.57 -20.25
N ASN A 144 -1.80 12.98 -20.87
CA ASN A 144 -1.63 12.87 -22.32
C ASN A 144 -1.14 11.49 -22.79
N SER A 145 -0.53 10.68 -21.93
CA SER A 145 0.04 9.39 -22.30
C SER A 145 -0.28 8.27 -21.30
N PRO A 146 -0.94 7.18 -21.73
CA PRO A 146 -1.17 6.00 -20.88
C PRO A 146 0.12 5.34 -20.39
N GLN A 147 1.23 5.50 -21.12
CA GLN A 147 2.53 5.00 -20.68
C GLN A 147 3.10 5.84 -19.53
N ARG A 148 3.06 7.17 -19.65
CA ARG A 148 3.48 8.08 -18.57
C ARG A 148 2.61 7.93 -17.33
N TRP A 149 1.29 7.81 -17.51
CA TRP A 149 0.36 7.49 -16.42
C TRP A 149 0.83 6.31 -15.59
N ARG A 150 1.13 5.18 -16.26
CA ARG A 150 1.57 3.95 -15.58
C ARG A 150 2.89 4.16 -14.86
N GLN A 151 3.90 4.72 -15.53
CA GLN A 151 5.22 4.91 -14.93
C GLN A 151 5.18 5.81 -13.69
N THR A 152 4.48 6.94 -13.77
CA THR A 152 4.38 7.88 -12.64
C THR A 152 3.60 7.29 -11.48
N ASN A 153 2.47 6.61 -11.74
CA ASN A 153 1.68 6.01 -10.66
C ASN A 153 2.35 4.78 -10.05
N GLN A 154 3.13 4.01 -10.80
CA GLN A 154 3.96 2.93 -10.25
C GLN A 154 5.11 3.47 -9.40
N LEU A 155 5.72 4.60 -9.79
CA LEU A 155 6.70 5.27 -8.94
C LEU A 155 6.05 5.79 -7.65
N ALA A 156 4.86 6.39 -7.77
CA ALA A 156 4.09 6.86 -6.63
C ALA A 156 3.80 5.73 -5.65
N GLU A 157 3.35 4.57 -6.14
CA GLU A 157 3.15 3.36 -5.35
C GLU A 157 4.38 3.04 -4.48
N ARG A 158 5.54 2.93 -5.13
CA ARG A 158 6.82 2.55 -4.50
C ARG A 158 7.27 3.51 -3.41
N ILE A 159 6.77 4.74 -3.44
CA ILE A 159 7.03 5.75 -2.41
C ILE A 159 5.93 5.70 -1.36
N MET A 160 4.66 5.67 -1.77
CA MET A 160 3.49 5.79 -0.92
C MET A 160 3.32 4.60 0.03
N VAL A 161 3.63 3.37 -0.40
CA VAL A 161 3.50 2.19 0.47
C VAL A 161 4.50 2.20 1.63
N PRO A 162 5.83 2.33 1.41
CA PRO A 162 6.76 2.45 2.53
C PRO A 162 6.54 3.72 3.34
N TRP A 163 6.19 4.84 2.70
CA TRP A 163 5.86 6.08 3.41
C TRP A 163 4.62 5.93 4.30
N GLY A 164 3.57 5.26 3.81
CA GLY A 164 2.37 4.97 4.57
C GLY A 164 2.65 4.05 5.76
N GLY A 165 3.53 3.06 5.60
CA GLY A 165 4.04 2.24 6.71
C GLY A 165 4.83 3.05 7.74
N LEU A 166 5.72 3.93 7.28
CA LEU A 166 6.51 4.82 8.15
C LEU A 166 5.63 5.78 8.94
N LEU A 167 4.56 6.31 8.32
CA LEU A 167 3.58 7.16 9.02
C LEU A 167 2.91 6.42 10.17
N MET A 168 2.53 5.14 9.98
CA MET A 168 1.97 4.34 11.07
C MET A 168 2.95 4.14 12.22
N VAL A 169 4.25 3.97 11.92
CA VAL A 169 5.26 3.87 12.98
C VAL A 169 5.48 5.23 13.65
N ALA A 170 5.42 6.33 12.90
CA ALA A 170 5.58 7.69 13.43
C ALA A 170 4.46 8.07 14.43
N GLU A 171 3.28 7.45 14.36
CA GLU A 171 2.20 7.60 15.36
C GLU A 171 2.62 7.22 16.80
N LEU A 172 3.65 6.39 16.91
CA LEU A 172 4.19 5.98 18.20
C LEU A 172 5.04 7.08 18.85
N LEU A 173 5.47 8.07 18.07
CA LEU A 173 6.34 9.16 18.47
C LEU A 173 5.51 10.42 18.81
N PRO A 174 6.13 11.46 19.40
CA PRO A 174 5.48 12.76 19.57
C PRO A 174 4.95 13.33 18.24
N PRO A 175 3.83 14.10 18.24
CA PRO A 175 3.17 14.57 17.03
C PRO A 175 4.07 15.30 16.02
N VAL A 176 5.11 15.98 16.50
CA VAL A 176 6.09 16.68 15.64
C VAL A 176 6.79 15.72 14.65
N TRP A 177 7.06 14.48 15.06
CA TRP A 177 7.68 13.47 14.19
C TRP A 177 6.73 12.99 13.12
N PHE A 178 5.46 12.75 13.48
CA PHE A 178 4.42 12.41 12.51
C PHE A 178 4.28 13.50 11.44
N VAL A 179 4.15 14.76 11.86
CA VAL A 179 4.05 15.91 10.94
C VAL A 179 5.31 16.02 10.07
N GLY A 180 6.50 15.83 10.65
CA GLY A 180 7.76 15.81 9.90
C GLY A 180 7.78 14.74 8.81
N VAL A 181 7.43 13.49 9.15
CA VAL A 181 7.36 12.38 8.17
C VAL A 181 6.31 12.64 7.10
N LEU A 182 5.17 13.24 7.46
CA LEU A 182 4.13 13.60 6.51
C LEU A 182 4.60 14.68 5.52
N ILE A 183 5.26 15.74 5.99
CA ILE A 183 5.77 16.81 5.13
C ILE A 183 6.87 16.30 4.22
N VAL A 184 7.89 15.62 4.78
CA VAL A 184 9.04 15.12 4.01
C VAL A 184 8.61 14.12 2.94
N GLY A 185 7.75 13.16 3.30
CA GLY A 185 7.26 12.19 2.33
C GLY A 185 6.34 12.79 1.27
N GLY A 186 5.50 13.77 1.65
CA GLY A 186 4.64 14.49 0.70
C GLY A 186 5.46 15.28 -0.33
N ILE A 187 6.46 16.03 0.12
CA ILE A 187 7.39 16.75 -0.76
C ILE A 187 8.14 15.76 -1.65
N GLY A 188 8.67 14.68 -1.08
CA GLY A 188 9.37 13.63 -1.83
C GLY A 188 8.51 13.01 -2.93
N LEU A 189 7.25 12.69 -2.63
CA LEU A 189 6.30 12.15 -3.60
C LEU A 189 6.03 13.14 -4.74
N VAL A 190 5.77 14.40 -4.42
CA VAL A 190 5.52 15.44 -5.44
C VAL A 190 6.74 15.61 -6.34
N MET A 191 7.93 15.81 -5.76
CA MET A 191 9.16 16.00 -6.54
C MET A 191 9.45 14.80 -7.44
N ALA A 192 9.35 13.57 -6.91
CA ALA A 192 9.64 12.36 -7.68
C ALA A 192 8.66 12.17 -8.85
N THR A 193 7.38 12.49 -8.65
CA THR A 193 6.34 12.25 -9.65
C THR A 193 6.31 13.35 -10.71
N VAL A 194 6.60 14.60 -10.35
CA VAL A 194 6.85 15.70 -11.30
C VAL A 194 8.07 15.39 -12.17
N TRP A 195 9.20 15.06 -11.55
CA TRP A 195 10.42 14.69 -12.26
C TRP A 195 10.21 13.51 -13.22
N SER A 196 9.47 12.49 -12.77
CA SER A 196 9.12 11.34 -13.62
C SER A 196 8.24 11.75 -14.81
N SER A 197 7.34 12.72 -14.65
CA SER A 197 6.48 13.21 -15.73
C SER A 197 7.27 14.03 -16.76
N GLU A 198 8.20 14.88 -16.30
CA GLU A 198 9.03 15.75 -17.14
C GLU A 198 10.12 14.99 -17.90
N LYS A 199 10.81 14.06 -17.24
CA LYS A 199 11.82 13.23 -17.92
C LYS A 199 11.22 12.46 -19.10
N ALA A 200 9.96 12.08 -19.00
CA ALA A 200 9.24 11.42 -20.07
C ALA A 200 8.78 12.37 -21.20
N SER A 201 8.77 13.69 -21.00
CA SER A 201 8.50 14.67 -22.06
C SER A 201 9.72 14.99 -22.91
N GLN A 202 10.94 14.83 -22.39
CA GLN A 202 12.19 15.13 -23.12
C GLN A 202 12.65 14.00 -24.06
N LEU A 203 12.05 12.80 -23.98
CA LEU A 203 12.42 11.62 -24.77
C LEU A 203 11.59 11.44 -26.06
N HIS A 204 10.72 12.41 -26.37
CA HIS A 204 9.87 12.46 -27.56
C HIS A 204 10.00 13.83 -28.21
#